data_AF-A0A7W0TVU6-F1
#
_entry.id   AF-A0A7W0TVU6-F1
#
_cell.length_a   1.000
_cell.length_b   1.000
_cell.length_c   1.000
_cell.angle_alpha   90.00
_cell.angle_beta   90.00
_cell.angle_gamma   90.00
#
_symmetry.space_group_name_H-M   'P 1'
#
loop_
_entity.id
_entity.type
_entity.pdbx_description
1 polymer ?
#
loop_
_entity_poly.entity_id
_entity_poly.type
_entity_poly.pdbx_seq_one_letter_code
_entity_poly.pdbx_strand_id
1 'polypeptide(L)' 'MAILDIVLEGDPRLRHKAHRIRTVDDSIRRLAADMHETMLDAPGVGLAAPQVGIPLR' A
#
# COMPACT_ATOMS: atom_id res chain seq x y z
N MET A 1 8.72 9.89 -0.73
CA MET A 1 8.62 9.75 -2.18
C MET A 1 9.61 8.68 -2.56
N ALA A 2 9.07 7.48 -2.70
CA ALA A 2 9.76 6.23 -2.96
C ALA A 2 8.79 5.31 -3.69
N ILE A 3 9.30 4.56 -4.67
CA ILE A 3 8.55 3.48 -5.30
C ILE A 3 8.63 2.25 -4.39
N LEU A 4 7.47 1.68 -4.06
CA LEU A 4 7.32 0.51 -3.20
C LEU A 4 7.20 -0.75 -4.06
N ASP A 5 7.74 -1.86 -3.57
CA ASP A 5 7.59 -3.15 -4.25
C ASP A 5 6.14 -3.64 -4.18
N ILE A 6 5.57 -3.96 -5.35
CA ILE A 6 4.24 -4.54 -5.46
C ILE A 6 4.34 -6.05 -5.26
N VAL A 7 3.62 -6.54 -4.24
CA VAL A 7 3.43 -7.96 -3.96
C VAL A 7 2.57 -8.58 -5.07
N LEU A 8 3.08 -9.65 -5.67
CA LEU A 8 2.42 -10.36 -6.78
C LEU A 8 1.49 -11.48 -6.28
N GLU A 9 0.61 -11.94 -7.17
CA GLU A 9 -0.34 -13.03 -6.90
C GLU A 9 0.37 -14.30 -6.39
N GLY A 10 -0.30 -15.01 -5.47
CA GLY A 10 0.23 -16.20 -4.80
C GLY A 10 0.83 -15.92 -3.42
N ASP A 11 1.16 -14.67 -3.10
CA ASP A 11 1.65 -14.30 -1.77
C ASP A 11 0.50 -14.35 -0.72
N PRO A 12 0.65 -15.09 0.39
CA PRO A 12 -0.39 -15.21 1.41
C PRO A 12 -0.76 -13.86 2.05
N ARG A 13 0.15 -12.88 2.06
CA ARG A 13 -0.10 -11.51 2.59
C ARG A 13 -1.31 -10.84 1.96
N LEU A 14 -1.56 -11.09 0.68
CA LEU A 14 -2.70 -10.54 -0.06
C LEU A 14 -4.06 -11.10 0.42
N ARG A 15 -4.06 -12.21 1.16
CA ARG A 15 -5.27 -12.87 1.70
C ARG A 15 -5.58 -12.47 3.15
N HIS A 16 -4.68 -11.77 3.82
CA HIS A 16 -4.90 -11.34 5.20
C HIS A 16 -5.79 -10.08 5.27
N LYS A 17 -6.67 -10.03 6.27
CA LYS A 17 -7.51 -8.87 6.51
C LYS A 17 -6.67 -7.72 7.07
N ALA A 18 -6.72 -6.57 6.39
CA ALA A 18 -6.01 -5.37 6.82
C ALA A 18 -6.59 -4.75 8.12
N HIS A 19 -5.70 -4.19 8.95
CA HIS A 19 -6.03 -3.57 10.23
C HIS A 19 -6.47 -2.13 10.05
N ARG A 20 -7.51 -1.71 10.79
CA ARG A 20 -8.03 -0.34 10.71
C ARG A 20 -7.02 0.64 11.30
N ILE A 21 -6.68 1.67 10.54
CA ILE A 21 -5.93 2.84 11.01
C ILE A 21 -6.80 3.60 12.03
N ARG A 22 -6.25 3.84 13.22
CA ARG A 22 -6.95 4.58 14.30
C ARG A 22 -6.71 6.09 14.21
N THR A 23 -5.56 6.50 13.69
CA THR A 23 -5.13 7.89 13.59
C THR A 23 -4.33 8.08 12.32
N VAL A 24 -4.62 9.14 11.57
CA VAL A 24 -3.88 9.51 10.36
C VAL A 24 -2.83 10.53 10.75
N ASP A 25 -1.64 10.04 11.07
CA ASP A 25 -0.46 10.86 11.32
C ASP A 25 0.38 11.06 10.04
N ASP A 26 1.53 11.72 10.17
CA ASP A 26 2.40 11.98 9.02
C ASP A 26 3.00 10.71 8.42
N SER A 27 3.11 9.61 9.17
CA SER A 27 3.60 8.34 8.61
C SER A 27 2.59 7.75 7.65
N ILE A 28 1.29 7.82 7.98
CA ILE A 28 0.21 7.39 7.10
C ILE A 28 0.12 8.29 5.86
N ARG A 29 0.32 9.60 6.02
CA ARG A 29 0.35 10.54 4.88
C ARG A 29 1.51 10.25 3.94
N ARG A 30 2.71 9.96 4.49
CA ARG A 30 3.88 9.56 3.69
C ARG A 30 3.63 8.25 2.95
N LEU A 31 3.09 7.24 3.62
CA LEU A 31 2.73 5.96 2.99
C LEU A 31 1.73 6.17 1.84
N ALA A 32 0.70 6.99 2.05
CA ALA A 32 -0.28 7.28 1.00
C ALA A 32 0.35 7.99 -0.21
N ALA A 33 1.31 8.89 0.02
CA ALA A 33 2.05 9.55 -1.06
C ALA A 33 2.94 8.56 -1.84
N ASP A 34 3.69 7.70 -1.14
CA ASP A 34 4.55 6.68 -1.76
C ASP A 34 3.70 5.65 -2.54
N MET A 35 2.54 5.25 -2.01
CA MET A 35 1.59 4.39 -2.72
C MET A 35 1.00 5.05 -3.97
N HIS A 36 0.72 6.35 -3.93
CA HIS A 36 0.22 7.06 -5.10
C HIS A 36 1.28 7.11 -6.21
N GLU A 37 2.53 7.40 -5.85
CA GLU A 37 3.66 7.40 -6.78
C GLU A 37 3.89 6.00 -7.38
N THR A 38 3.89 4.96 -6.54
CA THR A 38 3.99 3.55 -6.96
C THR A 38 2.86 3.13 -7.90
N MET A 39 1.63 3.57 -7.65
CA MET A 39 0.48 3.28 -8.51
C MET A 39 0.67 3.87 -9.91
N LEU A 40 1.16 5.10 -10.00
CA LEU A 40 1.41 5.76 -11.28
C LEU A 40 2.57 5.11 -12.05
N ASP A 41 3.64 4.70 -11.34
CA ASP A 41 4.78 3.99 -11.92
C ASP A 41 4.42 2.59 -12.45
N ALA A 42 3.45 1.93 -11.81
CA ALA A 42 2.92 0.61 -12.20
C ALA A 42 1.72 0.65 -13.17
N PRO A 43 1.65 1.66 -14.06
CA PRO A 43 0.45 2.18 -14.76
C PRO A 43 -0.93 1.79 -14.21
N GLY A 44 -1.13 1.86 -12.89
CA GLY A 44 -2.34 1.44 -12.20
C GLY A 44 -3.36 2.57 -12.00
N VAL A 45 -4.59 2.20 -11.68
CA VAL A 45 -5.69 3.13 -11.34
C VAL A 45 -6.11 3.06 -9.86
N GLY A 46 -5.52 2.15 -9.10
CA GLY A 46 -5.73 2.00 -7.66
C GLY A 46 -4.67 1.08 -7.06
N LEU A 47 -4.27 1.36 -5.81
CA LEU A 47 -3.30 0.57 -5.06
C LEU A 47 -3.72 0.53 -3.58
N ALA A 48 -3.85 -0.67 -3.02
CA ALA A 48 -4.17 -0.90 -1.61
C ALA A 48 -2.89 -1.21 -0.81
N ALA A 49 -2.85 -0.81 0.47
CA ALA A 49 -1.65 -0.96 1.30
C ALA A 49 -1.13 -2.42 1.41
N PRO A 50 -1.99 -3.46 1.45
CA PRO A 50 -1.51 -4.85 1.44
C PRO A 50 -0.72 -5.22 0.19
N GLN A 51 -0.98 -4.57 -0.96
CA GLN A 51 -0.25 -4.81 -2.21
C GLN A 51 1.19 -4.30 -2.15
N VAL A 52 1.54 -3.47 -1.17
CA VAL A 52 2.92 -3.04 -0.87
C VAL A 52 3.40 -3.62 0.46
N GLY A 53 2.80 -4.73 0.90
CA GLY A 53 3.19 -5.45 2.11
C GLY A 53 2.74 -4.81 3.43
N ILE A 54 1.90 -3.77 3.38
CA ILE A 54 1.43 -3.05 4.58
C ILE A 54 -0.02 -3.44 4.91
N PRO A 55 -0.29 -4.19 6.00
CA PRO A 55 -1.61 -4.71 6.31
C PRO A 55 -2.52 -3.67 6.99
N LEU A 56 -2.72 -2.50 6.37
CA LEU A 56 -3.52 -1.38 6.90
C LEU A 56 -4.71 -1.03 5.99
N ARG A 57 -5.80 -0.51 6.59
CA ARG A 57 -6.99 0.02 5.93
C ARG A 57 -7.52 1.28 6.61
#